data_AF-A0A0G0V875-F1
#
_entry.id   AF-A0A0G0V875-F1
#
_cell.length_a   1.000
_cell.length_b   1.000
_cell.length_c   1.000
_cell.angle_alpha   90.00
_cell.angle_beta   90.00
_cell.angle_gamma   90.00
#
_symmetry.space_group_name_H-M   'P 1'
#
loop_
_entity.id
_entity.type
_entity.pdbx_description
1 polymer ?
#
loop_
_entity_poly.entity_id
_entity_poly.type
_entity_poly.pdbx_seq_one_letter_code
_entity_poly.pdbx_strand_id
1 'polypeptide(L)'
;MFGIEKRYKKLIDAVLLQYPYAFYVYGSRARGTHRTSSDLDLCIYTAQVPLLTYGEIRETLNSLFVPFTLDVVCWDRLSDDFKNSIKNDLIVYIPDPYLGAQRIGLSHSISESTPAWPGKKFDLEVEMDFPLLFRVQSVHMSAGIGTHLDAPLHMIPGSDDISSFAKKTLMAPCSIFVAPKVDQDFMLTVEMIQGHERVYGPLAEGTWFLCMTGWGTKSSDPVAYANIDAQGRMRFPRVSVEAAQYLVSKKILGLAVDTLSPDGDGPDYTVHKTLLQAGVCIIENIKFYSQACGYGNMLHVAPLIIEGATESPVHVTLVMQE
;
A
#
# COMPACT_ATOMS: atom_id res chain seq x y z
N MET A 1 -10.71 20.90 -5.66
CA MET A 1 -9.82 22.08 -5.82
C MET A 1 -10.05 22.66 -7.21
N PHE A 2 -10.03 23.98 -7.39
CA PHE A 2 -10.16 24.69 -8.69
C PHE A 2 -11.47 24.49 -9.49
N GLY A 3 -12.53 23.95 -8.87
CA GLY A 3 -13.82 23.70 -9.54
C GLY A 3 -13.76 22.69 -10.69
N ILE A 4 -12.83 21.73 -10.62
CA ILE A 4 -12.69 20.66 -11.62
C ILE A 4 -13.38 19.40 -11.09
N GLU A 5 -14.27 18.81 -11.88
CA GLU A 5 -14.88 17.52 -11.54
C GLU A 5 -13.83 16.41 -11.47
N LYS A 6 -14.01 15.43 -10.57
CA LYS A 6 -13.04 14.34 -10.33
C LYS A 6 -12.62 13.61 -11.62
N ARG A 7 -13.58 13.30 -12.50
CA ARG A 7 -13.32 12.60 -13.77
C ARG A 7 -12.36 13.36 -14.70
N TYR A 8 -12.49 14.69 -14.78
CA TYR A 8 -11.62 15.51 -15.62
C TYR A 8 -10.27 15.76 -14.95
N LYS A 9 -10.27 15.94 -13.63
CA LYS A 9 -9.04 16.05 -12.86
C LYS A 9 -8.17 14.79 -13.00
N LYS A 10 -8.78 13.59 -13.05
CA LYS A 10 -8.05 12.32 -13.28
C LYS A 10 -7.28 12.33 -14.60
N LEU A 11 -7.91 12.82 -15.67
CA LEU A 11 -7.27 12.94 -16.99
C LEU A 11 -6.11 13.95 -16.98
N ILE A 12 -6.33 15.12 -16.36
CA ILE A 12 -5.31 16.17 -16.26
C ILE A 12 -4.12 15.66 -15.44
N ASP A 13 -4.38 15.09 -14.25
CA ASP A 13 -3.34 14.56 -13.37
C ASP A 13 -2.50 13.48 -14.06
N ALA A 14 -3.13 12.56 -14.80
CA ALA A 14 -2.45 11.51 -15.53
C ALA A 14 -1.46 12.04 -16.58
N VAL A 15 -1.73 13.21 -17.17
CA VAL A 15 -0.78 13.88 -18.07
C VAL A 15 0.33 14.54 -17.25
N LEU A 16 -0.01 15.36 -16.26
CA LEU A 16 0.97 16.16 -15.52
C LEU A 16 1.97 15.30 -14.74
N LEU A 17 1.55 14.13 -14.22
CA LEU A 17 2.41 13.19 -13.49
C LEU A 17 3.53 12.57 -14.33
N GLN A 18 3.43 12.62 -15.67
CA GLN A 18 4.46 12.11 -16.56
C GLN A 18 5.68 13.04 -16.64
N TYR A 19 5.55 14.27 -16.15
CA TYR A 19 6.57 15.30 -16.27
C TYR A 19 7.07 15.75 -14.89
N PRO A 20 8.39 15.86 -14.68
CA PRO A 20 8.99 16.19 -13.37
C PRO A 20 8.96 17.71 -13.11
N TYR A 21 7.82 18.36 -13.34
CA TYR A 21 7.69 19.81 -13.25
C TYR A 21 6.68 20.25 -12.18
N ALA A 22 6.93 21.42 -11.60
CA ALA A 22 5.97 22.08 -10.74
C ALA A 22 4.96 22.86 -11.59
N PHE A 23 3.70 22.48 -11.48
CA PHE A 23 2.58 23.12 -12.15
C PHE A 23 1.85 24.05 -11.18
N TYR A 24 1.41 25.20 -11.68
CA TYR A 24 0.66 26.19 -10.93
C TYR A 24 -0.60 26.56 -11.71
N VAL A 25 -1.71 26.76 -11.03
CA VAL A 25 -2.91 27.37 -11.60
C VAL A 25 -2.83 28.87 -11.40
N TYR A 26 -3.22 29.65 -12.40
CA TYR A 26 -3.49 31.08 -12.26
C TYR A 26 -4.89 31.42 -12.79
N GLY A 27 -5.26 32.70 -12.77
CA GLY A 27 -6.51 33.15 -13.39
C GLY A 27 -7.77 32.82 -12.57
N SER A 28 -8.90 32.65 -13.26
CA SER A 28 -10.23 32.62 -12.63
C SER A 28 -10.41 31.43 -11.67
N ARG A 29 -9.85 30.26 -12.02
CA ARG A 29 -9.92 29.05 -11.19
C ARG A 29 -9.05 29.15 -9.94
N ALA A 30 -7.86 29.77 -10.04
CA ALA A 30 -7.02 30.06 -8.89
C ALA A 30 -7.69 31.04 -7.92
N ARG A 31 -8.29 32.13 -8.45
CA ARG A 31 -8.99 33.13 -7.64
C ARG A 31 -10.34 32.69 -7.08
N GLY A 32 -10.86 31.53 -7.50
CA GLY A 32 -12.18 31.06 -7.09
C GLY A 32 -13.37 31.80 -7.73
N THR A 33 -13.12 32.64 -8.75
CA THR A 33 -14.15 33.43 -9.46
C THR A 33 -14.59 32.79 -10.79
N HIS A 34 -14.30 31.50 -10.97
CA HIS A 34 -14.53 30.75 -12.20
C HIS A 34 -16.01 30.38 -12.39
N ARG A 35 -16.37 30.09 -13.64
CA ARG A 35 -17.61 29.40 -14.02
C ARG A 35 -17.29 27.96 -14.41
N THR A 36 -18.31 27.13 -14.58
CA THR A 36 -18.12 25.72 -14.99
C THR A 36 -17.34 25.58 -16.29
N SER A 37 -17.53 26.51 -17.23
CA SER A 37 -16.87 26.56 -18.55
C SER A 37 -15.57 27.37 -18.56
N SER A 38 -15.12 27.90 -17.43
CA SER A 38 -13.84 28.63 -17.38
C SER A 38 -12.70 27.70 -17.78
N ASP A 39 -11.75 28.24 -18.52
CA ASP A 39 -10.44 27.66 -18.79
C ASP A 39 -9.71 27.23 -17.52
N LEU A 40 -8.77 26.31 -17.69
CA LEU A 40 -7.76 26.01 -16.69
C LEU A 40 -6.40 26.45 -17.22
N ASP A 41 -5.95 27.57 -16.68
CA ASP A 41 -4.66 28.21 -16.91
C ASP A 41 -3.56 27.56 -16.04
N LEU A 42 -2.60 26.88 -16.68
CA LEU A 42 -1.45 26.26 -16.05
C LEU A 42 -0.16 27.01 -16.35
N CYS A 43 0.69 27.15 -15.35
CA CYS A 43 2.05 27.66 -15.48
C CYS A 43 3.05 26.62 -14.99
N ILE A 44 4.05 26.29 -15.82
CA ILE A 44 5.22 25.53 -15.42
C ILE A 44 6.23 26.50 -14.81
N TYR A 45 6.43 26.38 -13.50
CA TYR A 45 7.28 27.28 -12.72
C TYR A 45 8.65 26.64 -12.46
N THR A 46 9.38 26.34 -13.54
CA THR A 46 10.73 25.77 -13.47
C THR A 46 11.65 26.41 -14.52
N ALA A 47 12.95 26.33 -14.26
CA ALA A 47 13.95 26.79 -15.21
C ALA A 47 14.07 25.81 -16.39
N GLN A 48 13.87 26.29 -17.62
CA GLN A 48 14.22 25.61 -18.89
C GLN A 48 13.50 24.28 -19.20
N VAL A 49 12.17 24.32 -19.41
CA VAL A 49 11.47 23.22 -20.11
C VAL A 49 11.95 23.15 -21.57
N PRO A 50 12.39 21.99 -22.10
CA PRO A 50 12.74 21.84 -23.52
C PRO A 50 11.56 22.18 -24.45
N LEU A 51 11.83 22.74 -25.63
CA LEU A 51 10.78 23.13 -26.59
C LEU A 51 9.90 21.95 -27.02
N LEU A 52 10.53 20.80 -27.27
CA LEU A 52 9.83 19.57 -27.65
C LEU A 52 8.89 19.12 -26.54
N THR A 53 9.40 18.98 -25.31
CA THR A 53 8.61 18.59 -24.13
C THR A 53 7.46 19.56 -23.84
N TYR A 54 7.70 20.87 -23.97
CA TYR A 54 6.62 21.86 -23.84
C TYR A 54 5.52 21.66 -24.90
N GLY A 55 5.91 21.38 -26.14
CA GLY A 55 4.97 21.07 -27.22
C GLY A 55 4.17 19.80 -26.92
N GLU A 56 4.84 18.73 -26.48
CA GLU A 56 4.21 17.46 -26.09
C GLU A 56 3.18 17.65 -24.97
N ILE A 57 3.54 18.36 -23.89
CA ILE A 57 2.62 18.67 -22.78
C ILE A 57 1.38 19.40 -23.32
N ARG A 58 1.57 20.44 -24.14
CA ARG A 58 0.46 21.26 -24.66
C ARG A 58 -0.46 20.46 -25.57
N GLU A 59 0.10 19.69 -26.51
CA GLU A 59 -0.70 18.86 -27.41
C GLU A 59 -1.45 17.75 -26.65
N THR A 60 -0.80 17.14 -25.65
CA THR A 60 -1.43 16.10 -24.82
C THR A 60 -2.60 16.67 -24.02
N LEU A 61 -2.43 17.84 -23.38
CA LEU A 61 -3.50 18.51 -22.65
C LEU A 61 -4.66 18.92 -23.57
N ASN A 62 -4.36 19.47 -24.76
CA ASN A 62 -5.37 19.87 -25.74
C ASN A 62 -6.18 18.68 -26.29
N SER A 63 -5.59 17.49 -26.30
CA SER A 63 -6.27 16.28 -26.75
C SER A 63 -7.25 15.68 -25.73
N LEU A 64 -7.23 16.15 -24.47
CA LEU A 64 -8.09 15.62 -23.43
C LEU A 64 -9.56 15.98 -23.66
N PHE A 65 -10.44 15.00 -23.48
CA PHE A 65 -11.88 15.19 -23.58
C PHE A 65 -12.47 15.82 -22.31
N VAL A 66 -12.27 17.14 -22.17
CA VAL A 66 -12.74 17.97 -21.05
C VAL A 66 -13.65 19.11 -21.55
N PRO A 67 -14.58 19.63 -20.74
CA PRO A 67 -15.58 20.63 -21.18
C PRO A 67 -15.08 22.09 -21.11
N PHE A 68 -13.77 22.30 -21.01
CA PHE A 68 -13.11 23.60 -20.91
C PHE A 68 -11.72 23.52 -21.55
N THR A 69 -11.12 24.66 -21.89
CA THR A 69 -9.78 24.71 -22.46
C THR A 69 -8.71 24.52 -21.38
N LEU A 70 -7.60 23.92 -21.78
CA LEU A 70 -6.42 23.71 -20.94
C LEU A 70 -5.27 24.47 -21.58
N ASP A 71 -4.85 25.56 -20.94
CA ASP A 71 -3.75 26.38 -21.42
C ASP A 71 -2.53 26.16 -20.53
N VAL A 72 -1.35 26.02 -21.13
CA VAL A 72 -0.10 25.85 -20.40
C VAL A 72 0.95 26.82 -20.90
N VAL A 73 1.61 27.51 -19.96
CA VAL A 73 2.71 28.44 -20.24
C VAL A 73 3.95 28.08 -19.42
N CYS A 74 5.14 28.40 -19.92
CA CYS A 74 6.39 28.27 -19.14
C CYS A 74 6.79 29.63 -18.58
N TRP A 75 6.99 29.72 -17.26
CA TRP A 75 7.32 30.97 -16.56
C TRP A 75 8.47 31.74 -17.23
N ASP A 76 9.57 31.07 -17.55
CA ASP A 76 10.75 31.69 -18.17
C ASP A 76 10.51 32.32 -19.54
N ARG A 77 9.47 31.88 -20.25
CA ARG A 77 9.15 32.35 -21.60
C ARG A 77 8.12 33.48 -21.61
N LEU A 78 7.60 33.83 -20.44
CA LEU A 78 6.63 34.92 -20.29
C LEU A 78 7.33 36.29 -20.29
N SER A 79 6.67 37.29 -20.87
CA SER A 79 7.07 38.68 -20.73
C SER A 79 6.96 39.12 -19.26
N ASP A 80 7.75 40.13 -18.87
CA ASP A 80 7.73 40.65 -17.50
C ASP A 80 6.36 41.25 -17.13
N ASP A 81 5.67 41.87 -18.09
CA ASP A 81 4.31 42.38 -17.90
C ASP A 81 3.33 41.25 -17.52
N PHE A 82 3.43 40.11 -18.20
CA PHE A 82 2.55 38.98 -17.92
C PHE A 82 2.94 38.25 -16.63
N LYS A 83 4.24 38.11 -16.33
CA LYS A 83 4.68 37.62 -15.01
C LYS A 83 4.12 38.49 -13.89
N ASN A 84 4.16 39.81 -14.05
CA ASN A 84 3.65 40.75 -13.07
C ASN A 84 2.13 40.66 -12.88
N SER A 85 1.37 40.31 -13.92
CA SER A 85 -0.09 40.18 -13.84
C SER A 85 -0.55 38.90 -13.15
N ILE A 86 0.22 37.80 -13.20
CA ILE A 86 -0.20 36.50 -12.65
C ILE A 86 0.54 36.09 -11.36
N LYS A 87 1.69 36.69 -11.03
CA LYS A 87 2.56 36.25 -9.91
C LYS A 87 1.86 36.12 -8.55
N ASN A 88 0.86 36.96 -8.29
CA ASN A 88 0.13 36.97 -7.03
C ASN A 88 -1.03 35.95 -7.00
N ASP A 89 -1.41 35.41 -8.16
CA ASP A 89 -2.53 34.48 -8.32
C ASP A 89 -2.05 33.02 -8.49
N LEU A 90 -0.74 32.77 -8.50
CA LEU A 90 -0.18 31.44 -8.68
C LEU A 90 -0.46 30.55 -7.47
N ILE A 91 -1.26 29.49 -7.68
CA ILE A 91 -1.53 28.45 -6.69
C ILE A 91 -0.93 27.15 -7.19
N VAL A 92 -0.11 26.48 -6.37
CA VAL A 92 0.48 25.18 -6.72
C VAL A 92 -0.63 24.20 -7.09
N TYR A 93 -0.50 23.58 -8.25
CA TYR A 93 -1.31 22.44 -8.66
C TYR A 93 -0.55 21.15 -8.30
N ILE A 94 -1.16 20.33 -7.45
CA ILE A 94 -0.60 19.02 -7.08
C ILE A 94 -1.43 17.96 -7.80
N PRO A 95 -0.87 17.31 -8.86
CA PRO A 95 -1.48 16.12 -9.43
C PRO A 95 -1.57 15.03 -8.36
N ASP A 96 -2.71 14.35 -8.27
CA ASP A 96 -2.90 13.25 -7.34
C ASP A 96 -2.79 11.92 -8.10
N PRO A 97 -1.68 11.17 -7.94
CA PRO A 97 -1.48 9.89 -8.63
C PRO A 97 -2.45 8.80 -8.21
N TYR A 98 -3.25 9.06 -7.17
CA TYR A 98 -4.26 8.15 -6.64
C TYR A 98 -5.67 8.72 -6.77
N LEU A 99 -5.87 9.73 -7.62
CA LEU A 99 -7.19 10.32 -7.81
C LEU A 99 -8.14 9.31 -8.48
N GLY A 100 -9.19 8.94 -7.75
CA GLY A 100 -10.11 7.88 -8.17
C GLY A 100 -9.61 6.48 -7.87
N ALA A 101 -8.42 6.31 -7.27
CA ALA A 101 -7.97 5.01 -6.79
C ALA A 101 -8.86 4.55 -5.62
N GLN A 102 -9.27 3.29 -5.65
CA GLN A 102 -9.96 2.66 -4.53
C GLN A 102 -8.92 2.26 -3.48
N ARG A 103 -9.20 2.61 -2.22
CA ARG A 103 -8.36 2.21 -1.07
C ARG A 103 -9.11 1.17 -0.25
N ILE A 104 -8.49 0.01 -0.06
CA ILE A 104 -9.07 -1.08 0.74
C ILE A 104 -8.13 -1.37 1.91
N GLY A 105 -8.62 -1.20 3.13
CA GLY A 105 -7.89 -1.57 4.33
C GLY A 105 -7.88 -3.09 4.51
N LEU A 106 -6.70 -3.69 4.50
CA LEU A 106 -6.48 -5.14 4.61
C LEU A 106 -6.01 -5.56 6.01
N SER A 107 -6.20 -4.72 7.03
CA SER A 107 -5.90 -5.06 8.43
C SER A 107 -7.16 -5.43 9.22
N HIS A 108 -7.03 -6.36 10.16
CA HIS A 108 -8.03 -6.55 11.22
C HIS A 108 -7.96 -5.40 12.23
N SER A 109 -9.11 -5.04 12.82
CA SER A 109 -9.12 -4.19 14.01
C SER A 109 -8.43 -4.91 15.17
N ILE A 110 -7.74 -4.15 16.01
CA ILE A 110 -7.11 -4.66 17.23
C ILE A 110 -8.11 -4.49 18.39
N SER A 111 -8.40 -5.58 19.08
CA SER A 111 -9.30 -5.74 20.22
C SER A 111 -8.97 -7.04 20.96
N GLU A 112 -9.63 -7.31 22.07
CA GLU A 112 -9.46 -8.57 22.83
C GLU A 112 -9.83 -9.82 22.02
N SER A 113 -10.69 -9.67 21.01
CA SER A 113 -11.13 -10.72 20.09
C SER A 113 -10.29 -10.85 18.81
N THR A 114 -9.18 -10.10 18.71
CA THR A 114 -8.35 -10.09 17.51
C THR A 114 -7.74 -11.47 17.23
N PRO A 115 -7.68 -11.91 15.96
CA PRO A 115 -6.98 -13.12 15.60
C PRO A 115 -5.51 -13.01 16.00
N ALA A 116 -5.04 -13.97 16.79
CA ALA A 116 -3.66 -14.01 17.21
C ALA A 116 -3.25 -15.44 17.57
N TRP A 117 -1.94 -15.66 17.61
CA TRP A 117 -1.37 -16.87 18.16
C TRP A 117 -1.88 -17.12 19.59
N PRO A 118 -2.16 -18.39 19.98
CA PRO A 118 -2.59 -18.71 21.33
C PRO A 118 -1.66 -18.08 22.39
N GLY A 119 -2.25 -17.28 23.29
CA GLY A 119 -1.51 -16.59 24.37
C GLY A 119 -1.13 -15.14 24.08
N LYS A 120 -1.19 -14.66 22.83
CA LYS A 120 -1.09 -13.22 22.53
C LYS A 120 -2.31 -12.48 23.10
N LYS A 121 -2.12 -11.26 23.60
CA LYS A 121 -3.15 -10.48 24.31
C LYS A 121 -3.20 -9.03 23.86
N PHE A 122 -4.37 -8.44 24.02
CA PHE A 122 -4.62 -7.00 23.91
C PHE A 122 -5.38 -6.56 25.16
N ASP A 123 -5.00 -5.41 25.70
CA ASP A 123 -5.64 -4.74 26.82
C ASP A 123 -5.61 -3.22 26.59
N LEU A 124 -6.75 -2.58 26.83
CA LEU A 124 -6.95 -1.15 26.68
C LEU A 124 -7.46 -0.59 28.01
N GLU A 125 -6.54 -0.03 28.79
CA GLU A 125 -6.83 0.49 30.12
C GLU A 125 -7.15 1.98 30.03
N VAL A 126 -8.18 2.42 30.78
CA VAL A 126 -8.55 3.84 30.89
C VAL A 126 -7.89 4.42 32.14
N GLU A 127 -6.86 5.24 31.94
CA GLU A 127 -6.15 5.91 33.03
C GLU A 127 -6.95 7.12 33.56
N MET A 128 -7.65 7.81 32.66
CA MET A 128 -8.40 9.02 32.97
C MET A 128 -9.64 9.10 32.09
N ASP A 129 -10.82 9.34 32.67
CA ASP A 129 -12.08 9.35 31.92
C ASP A 129 -12.84 10.69 32.02
N PHE A 130 -12.59 11.58 31.06
CA PHE A 130 -13.27 12.88 30.90
C PHE A 130 -13.29 13.84 32.12
N PRO A 131 -12.31 13.89 33.05
CA PRO A 131 -12.35 14.90 34.11
C PRO A 131 -12.06 16.32 33.59
N LEU A 132 -11.38 16.44 32.44
CA LEU A 132 -10.97 17.71 31.81
C LEU A 132 -11.28 17.75 30.30
N LEU A 133 -12.40 17.14 29.87
CA LEU A 133 -12.88 17.02 28.47
C LEU A 133 -12.19 15.98 27.59
N PHE A 134 -11.26 15.19 28.13
CA PHE A 134 -10.56 14.14 27.38
C PHE A 134 -10.40 12.85 28.20
N ARG A 135 -10.21 11.74 27.48
CA ARG A 135 -9.88 10.42 28.04
C ARG A 135 -8.42 10.10 27.73
N VAL A 136 -7.71 9.54 28.70
CA VAL A 136 -6.33 9.03 28.55
C VAL A 136 -6.36 7.52 28.73
N GLN A 137 -5.66 6.79 27.87
CA GLN A 137 -5.66 5.34 27.85
C GLN A 137 -4.25 4.81 27.62
N SER A 138 -3.93 3.68 28.24
CA SER A 138 -2.76 2.87 27.95
C SER A 138 -3.17 1.68 27.08
N VAL A 139 -2.25 1.22 26.23
CA VAL A 139 -2.46 0.07 25.37
C VAL A 139 -1.37 -0.95 25.64
N HIS A 140 -1.76 -2.12 26.12
CA HIS A 140 -0.87 -3.25 26.34
C HIS A 140 -1.17 -4.33 25.33
N MET A 141 -0.21 -4.68 24.47
CA MET A 141 -0.42 -5.69 23.44
C MET A 141 0.83 -6.49 23.14
N SER A 142 0.66 -7.70 22.63
CA SER A 142 1.74 -8.46 22.01
C SER A 142 2.17 -7.81 20.69
N ALA A 143 3.47 -7.82 20.38
CA ALA A 143 4.01 -7.15 19.20
C ALA A 143 3.50 -7.75 17.87
N GLY A 144 3.36 -9.08 17.77
CA GLY A 144 2.75 -9.72 16.60
C GLY A 144 1.25 -10.00 16.74
N ILE A 145 0.45 -9.02 17.18
CA ILE A 145 -1.00 -9.19 17.30
C ILE A 145 -1.75 -8.76 16.03
N GLY A 146 -2.80 -9.49 15.66
CA GLY A 146 -3.63 -9.17 14.51
C GLY A 146 -2.85 -9.19 13.20
N THR A 147 -3.22 -8.31 12.27
CA THR A 147 -2.40 -8.08 11.08
C THR A 147 -1.11 -7.39 11.51
N HIS A 148 0.00 -8.12 11.44
CA HIS A 148 1.31 -7.67 11.91
C HIS A 148 2.40 -7.98 10.89
N LEU A 149 3.52 -7.29 11.02
CA LEU A 149 4.72 -7.48 10.23
C LEU A 149 5.82 -8.10 11.09
N ASP A 150 6.52 -9.09 10.54
CA ASP A 150 7.73 -9.68 11.09
C ASP A 150 8.95 -9.14 10.34
N ALA A 151 9.84 -8.47 11.07
CA ALA A 151 11.11 -7.99 10.56
C ALA A 151 12.17 -9.10 10.59
N PRO A 152 13.25 -9.00 9.79
CA PRO A 152 14.34 -9.99 9.80
C PRO A 152 14.85 -10.38 11.20
N LEU A 153 14.93 -9.43 12.13
CA LEU A 153 15.39 -9.67 13.50
C LEU A 153 14.55 -10.70 14.26
N HIS A 154 13.30 -10.93 13.85
CA HIS A 154 12.42 -11.95 14.42
C HIS A 154 13.03 -13.35 14.45
N MET A 155 13.85 -13.69 13.45
CA MET A 155 14.54 -14.99 13.38
C MET A 155 16.05 -14.89 13.24
N ILE A 156 16.58 -13.72 12.86
CA ILE A 156 17.97 -13.55 12.45
C ILE A 156 18.67 -12.53 13.36
N PRO A 157 19.42 -12.99 14.38
CA PRO A 157 20.11 -12.09 15.31
C PRO A 157 21.02 -11.09 14.58
N GLY A 158 20.93 -9.82 14.97
CA GLY A 158 21.74 -8.74 14.41
C GLY A 158 21.29 -8.21 13.05
N SER A 159 20.16 -8.69 12.52
CA SER A 159 19.52 -8.13 11.32
C SER A 159 18.56 -6.99 11.65
N ASP A 160 17.87 -6.45 10.64
CA ASP A 160 16.97 -5.30 10.78
C ASP A 160 15.81 -5.60 11.74
N ASP A 161 15.64 -4.73 12.75
CA ASP A 161 14.44 -4.62 13.57
C ASP A 161 13.32 -3.88 12.82
N ILE A 162 12.14 -3.77 13.41
CA ILE A 162 11.01 -3.02 12.83
C ILE A 162 11.39 -1.57 12.52
N SER A 163 12.09 -0.89 13.43
CA SER A 163 12.45 0.52 13.26
C SER A 163 13.40 0.75 12.08
N SER A 164 14.35 -0.16 11.85
CA SER A 164 15.28 -0.11 10.73
C SER A 164 14.62 -0.55 9.43
N PHE A 165 13.78 -1.58 9.47
CA PHE A 165 13.02 -2.05 8.32
C PHE A 165 12.03 -1.00 7.82
N ALA A 166 11.34 -0.29 8.72
CA ALA A 166 10.39 0.77 8.40
C ALA A 166 11.00 1.98 7.68
N LYS A 167 12.34 2.14 7.71
CA LYS A 167 13.04 3.17 6.93
C LYS A 167 13.13 2.83 5.44
N LYS A 168 12.84 1.58 5.05
CA LYS A 168 12.77 1.15 3.64
C LYS A 168 11.46 1.63 3.00
N THR A 169 11.40 1.61 1.67
CA THR A 169 10.14 1.90 0.94
C THR A 169 9.16 0.74 1.10
N LEU A 170 8.15 0.91 1.96
CA LEU A 170 7.10 -0.09 2.20
C LEU A 170 5.80 0.17 1.41
N MET A 171 5.82 1.18 0.53
CA MET A 171 4.80 1.39 -0.49
C MET A 171 5.35 0.90 -1.83
N ALA A 172 4.89 -0.27 -2.28
CA ALA A 172 5.43 -0.92 -3.47
C ALA A 172 4.33 -1.62 -4.29
N PRO A 173 4.59 -1.97 -5.56
CA PRO A 173 3.68 -2.80 -6.33
C PRO A 173 3.38 -4.11 -5.58
N CYS A 174 2.21 -4.69 -5.82
CA CYS A 174 1.85 -5.97 -5.26
C CYS A 174 1.26 -6.93 -6.29
N SER A 175 1.55 -8.22 -6.10
CA SER A 175 0.96 -9.33 -6.83
C SER A 175 0.10 -10.16 -5.89
N ILE A 176 -1.19 -10.29 -6.22
CA ILE A 176 -2.19 -10.95 -5.37
C ILE A 176 -2.54 -12.30 -5.96
N PHE A 177 -2.02 -13.37 -5.36
CA PHE A 177 -2.39 -14.74 -5.69
C PHE A 177 -3.64 -15.13 -4.89
N VAL A 178 -4.71 -15.49 -5.59
CA VAL A 178 -5.95 -15.99 -4.98
C VAL A 178 -6.04 -17.49 -5.20
N ALA A 179 -6.02 -18.25 -4.11
CA ALA A 179 -6.12 -19.70 -4.18
C ALA A 179 -7.54 -20.12 -4.60
N PRO A 180 -7.70 -21.01 -5.60
CA PRO A 180 -9.01 -21.33 -6.15
C PRO A 180 -9.87 -22.22 -5.25
N LYS A 181 -9.25 -23.19 -4.57
CA LYS A 181 -9.89 -24.08 -3.60
C LYS A 181 -8.86 -24.43 -2.52
N VAL A 182 -9.26 -24.18 -1.28
CA VAL A 182 -8.38 -24.32 -0.12
C VAL A 182 -9.07 -25.16 0.94
N ASP A 183 -8.32 -26.12 1.46
CA ASP A 183 -8.62 -26.81 2.70
C ASP A 183 -7.48 -26.57 3.70
N GLN A 184 -7.55 -27.21 4.87
CA GLN A 184 -6.56 -27.07 5.93
C GLN A 184 -5.15 -27.57 5.57
N ASP A 185 -5.02 -28.32 4.47
CA ASP A 185 -3.77 -28.93 4.01
C ASP A 185 -3.21 -28.25 2.76
N PHE A 186 -3.85 -27.17 2.30
CA PHE A 186 -3.37 -26.38 1.18
C PHE A 186 -1.92 -25.93 1.39
N MET A 187 -1.13 -26.06 0.33
CA MET A 187 0.26 -25.65 0.28
C MET A 187 0.49 -24.85 -1.00
N LEU A 188 0.94 -23.60 -0.88
CA LEU A 188 1.38 -22.81 -2.03
C LEU A 188 2.65 -23.43 -2.60
N THR A 189 2.65 -23.77 -3.89
CA THR A 189 3.81 -24.36 -4.58
C THR A 189 4.42 -23.41 -5.61
N VAL A 190 5.64 -23.73 -6.06
CA VAL A 190 6.33 -22.98 -7.12
C VAL A 190 5.51 -22.96 -8.41
N GLU A 191 4.89 -24.08 -8.78
CA GLU A 191 4.08 -24.21 -10.00
C GLU A 191 2.86 -23.30 -9.97
N MET A 192 2.26 -23.10 -8.79
CA MET A 192 1.14 -22.17 -8.60
C MET A 192 1.60 -20.73 -8.80
N ILE A 193 2.74 -20.34 -8.23
CA ILE A 193 3.32 -18.99 -8.40
C ILE A 193 3.68 -18.76 -9.88
N GLN A 194 4.29 -19.74 -10.54
CA GLN A 194 4.60 -19.64 -11.98
C GLN A 194 3.33 -19.59 -12.83
N GLY A 195 2.28 -20.32 -12.45
CA GLY A 195 0.96 -20.23 -13.08
C GLY A 195 0.36 -18.85 -12.96
N HIS A 196 0.49 -18.23 -11.79
CA HIS A 196 0.11 -16.85 -11.55
C HIS A 196 0.92 -15.89 -12.42
N GLU A 197 2.24 -16.02 -12.50
CA GLU A 197 3.09 -15.18 -13.36
C GLU A 197 2.75 -15.31 -14.85
N ARG A 198 2.30 -16.48 -15.32
CA ARG A 198 1.86 -16.65 -16.72
C ARG A 198 0.60 -15.83 -17.06
N VAL A 199 -0.27 -15.63 -16.07
CA VAL A 199 -1.49 -14.82 -16.24
C VAL A 199 -1.19 -13.35 -15.98
N TYR A 200 -0.53 -13.05 -14.86
CA TYR A 200 -0.36 -11.69 -14.33
C TYR A 200 1.00 -11.04 -14.61
N GLY A 201 1.85 -11.70 -15.38
CA GLY A 201 3.20 -11.24 -15.66
C GLY A 201 4.20 -11.61 -14.54
N PRO A 202 5.51 -11.49 -14.82
CA PRO A 202 6.54 -11.86 -13.86
C PRO A 202 6.52 -10.95 -12.62
N LEU A 203 6.91 -11.51 -11.47
CA LEU A 203 7.13 -10.74 -10.25
C LEU A 203 8.33 -9.82 -10.41
N ALA A 204 8.11 -8.50 -10.31
CA ALA A 204 9.17 -7.51 -10.30
C ALA A 204 9.92 -7.49 -8.95
N GLU A 205 11.22 -7.17 -8.98
CA GLU A 205 12.02 -6.95 -7.76
C GLU A 205 11.37 -5.87 -6.89
N GLY A 206 11.29 -6.12 -5.58
CA GLY A 206 10.65 -5.22 -4.62
C GLY A 206 9.11 -5.27 -4.61
N THR A 207 8.46 -6.22 -5.28
CA THR A 207 7.00 -6.40 -5.21
C THR A 207 6.58 -7.07 -3.90
N TRP A 208 5.40 -6.74 -3.38
CA TRP A 208 4.73 -7.54 -2.36
C TRP A 208 4.05 -8.74 -3.00
N PHE A 209 4.21 -9.94 -2.41
CA PHE A 209 3.44 -11.11 -2.82
C PHE A 209 2.39 -11.45 -1.77
N LEU A 210 1.12 -11.37 -2.14
CA LEU A 210 -0.03 -11.62 -1.27
C LEU A 210 -0.58 -13.00 -1.61
N CYS A 211 -0.47 -13.95 -0.68
CA CYS A 211 -1.05 -15.28 -0.82
C CYS A 211 -2.39 -15.33 -0.08
N MET A 212 -3.48 -15.26 -0.84
CA MET A 212 -4.84 -15.17 -0.33
C MET A 212 -5.52 -16.52 -0.45
N THR A 213 -5.63 -17.21 0.69
CA THR A 213 -6.16 -18.58 0.74
C THR A 213 -7.66 -18.63 1.07
N GLY A 214 -8.20 -17.52 1.59
CA GLY A 214 -9.57 -17.43 2.11
C GLY A 214 -9.68 -17.91 3.56
N TRP A 215 -8.60 -18.39 4.17
CA TRP A 215 -8.57 -18.82 5.57
C TRP A 215 -8.90 -17.68 6.54
N GLY A 216 -8.55 -16.44 6.17
CA GLY A 216 -8.88 -15.23 6.94
C GLY A 216 -10.37 -15.03 7.20
N THR A 217 -11.25 -15.70 6.45
CA THR A 217 -12.71 -15.68 6.71
C THR A 217 -13.09 -16.30 8.06
N LYS A 218 -12.23 -17.15 8.64
CA LYS A 218 -12.44 -17.76 9.96
C LYS A 218 -11.95 -16.90 11.12
N SER A 219 -11.30 -15.78 10.84
CA SER A 219 -10.65 -14.89 11.83
C SER A 219 -11.55 -14.47 13.01
N SER A 220 -12.87 -14.39 12.83
CA SER A 220 -13.82 -14.07 13.91
C SER A 220 -14.03 -15.20 14.93
N ASP A 221 -13.60 -16.43 14.62
CA ASP A 221 -13.65 -17.60 15.50
C ASP A 221 -12.21 -18.10 15.73
N PRO A 222 -11.58 -17.75 16.87
CA PRO A 222 -10.22 -18.14 17.17
C PRO A 222 -9.99 -19.66 17.15
N VAL A 223 -11.00 -20.46 17.50
CA VAL A 223 -10.89 -21.93 17.50
C VAL A 223 -10.88 -22.44 16.07
N ALA A 224 -11.79 -21.98 15.23
CA ALA A 224 -11.84 -22.36 13.82
C ALA A 224 -10.64 -21.83 13.02
N TYR A 225 -10.09 -20.66 13.40
CA TYR A 225 -8.95 -20.04 12.74
C TYR A 225 -7.63 -20.74 13.05
N ALA A 226 -7.37 -21.04 14.33
CA ALA A 226 -6.21 -21.82 14.74
C ALA A 226 -6.31 -23.29 14.27
N ASN A 227 -7.52 -23.85 14.26
CA ASN A 227 -7.83 -25.20 13.80
C ASN A 227 -6.83 -26.24 14.36
N ILE A 228 -6.75 -26.29 15.69
CA ILE A 228 -5.87 -27.21 16.41
C ILE A 228 -6.46 -28.62 16.33
N ASP A 229 -5.69 -29.57 15.78
CA ASP A 229 -6.08 -30.97 15.69
C ASP A 229 -5.94 -31.71 17.03
N ALA A 230 -6.35 -32.99 17.07
CA ALA A 230 -6.31 -33.81 18.28
C ALA A 230 -4.88 -34.07 18.82
N GLN A 231 -3.84 -33.76 18.05
CA GLN A 231 -2.44 -33.85 18.44
C GLN A 231 -1.88 -32.49 18.92
N GLY A 232 -2.72 -31.45 19.01
CA GLY A 232 -2.31 -30.11 19.42
C GLY A 232 -1.67 -29.29 18.30
N ARG A 233 -1.81 -29.73 17.05
CA ARG A 233 -1.18 -29.12 15.87
C ARG A 233 -2.14 -28.20 15.13
N MET A 234 -1.70 -27.00 14.80
CA MET A 234 -2.52 -26.08 13.99
C MET A 234 -2.53 -26.49 12.53
N ARG A 235 -3.72 -26.58 11.93
CA ARG A 235 -3.91 -27.03 10.55
C ARG A 235 -4.57 -25.95 9.74
N PHE A 236 -3.76 -25.20 9.00
CA PHE A 236 -4.22 -24.16 8.09
C PHE A 236 -3.29 -24.08 6.88
N PRO A 237 -3.69 -23.36 5.82
CA PRO A 237 -2.90 -23.21 4.60
C PRO A 237 -1.48 -22.72 4.85
N ARG A 238 -0.52 -23.23 4.08
CA ARG A 238 0.91 -22.97 4.23
C ARG A 238 1.58 -22.59 2.92
N VAL A 239 2.82 -22.13 3.03
CA VAL A 239 3.73 -21.94 1.91
C VAL A 239 4.79 -23.05 1.92
N SER A 240 5.09 -23.65 0.77
CA SER A 240 6.16 -24.65 0.71
C SER A 240 7.53 -23.97 0.84
N VAL A 241 8.53 -24.70 1.34
CA VAL A 241 9.90 -24.16 1.44
C VAL A 241 10.45 -23.78 0.07
N GLU A 242 10.16 -24.60 -0.95
CA GLU A 242 10.55 -24.34 -2.34
C GLU A 242 9.85 -23.09 -2.90
N ALA A 243 8.57 -22.89 -2.56
CA ALA A 243 7.84 -21.68 -2.93
C ALA A 243 8.45 -20.44 -2.26
N ALA A 244 8.81 -20.51 -0.98
CA ALA A 244 9.50 -19.44 -0.28
C ALA A 244 10.87 -19.12 -0.91
N GLN A 245 11.67 -20.14 -1.22
CA GLN A 245 12.95 -19.98 -1.92
C GLN A 245 12.78 -19.36 -3.31
N TYR A 246 11.73 -19.76 -4.05
CA TYR A 246 11.41 -19.18 -5.33
C TYR A 246 11.07 -17.69 -5.20
N LEU A 247 10.24 -17.30 -4.22
CA LEU A 247 9.93 -15.90 -3.94
C LEU A 247 11.17 -15.09 -3.53
N VAL A 248 12.06 -15.66 -2.72
CA VAL A 248 13.37 -15.06 -2.40
C VAL A 248 14.20 -14.83 -3.67
N SER A 249 14.23 -15.80 -4.58
CA SER A 249 14.97 -15.68 -5.86
C SER A 249 14.42 -14.55 -6.75
N LYS A 250 13.14 -14.20 -6.59
CA LYS A 250 12.48 -13.06 -7.25
C LYS A 250 12.75 -11.73 -6.55
N LYS A 251 13.38 -11.75 -5.38
CA LYS A 251 13.66 -10.58 -4.54
C LYS A 251 12.41 -9.75 -4.27
N ILE A 252 11.33 -10.43 -3.88
CA ILE A 252 10.12 -9.76 -3.41
C ILE A 252 10.45 -8.94 -2.16
N LEU A 253 9.70 -7.87 -1.91
CA LEU A 253 9.85 -7.05 -0.70
C LEU A 253 9.33 -7.76 0.55
N GLY A 254 8.23 -8.50 0.42
CA GLY A 254 7.62 -9.23 1.52
C GLY A 254 6.50 -10.16 1.06
N LEU A 255 6.25 -11.17 1.89
CA LEU A 255 5.14 -12.10 1.75
C LEU A 255 4.02 -11.70 2.71
N ALA A 256 2.77 -11.66 2.25
CA ALA A 256 1.61 -11.51 3.12
C ALA A 256 0.68 -12.73 3.00
N VAL A 257 0.22 -13.24 4.14
CA VAL A 257 -0.69 -14.40 4.23
C VAL A 257 -1.91 -14.07 5.09
N ASP A 258 -3.04 -14.69 4.80
CA ASP A 258 -4.29 -14.53 5.56
C ASP A 258 -4.46 -15.57 6.70
N THR A 259 -3.39 -16.27 7.03
CA THR A 259 -3.27 -17.26 8.11
C THR A 259 -2.47 -16.71 9.28
N LEU A 260 -2.52 -17.43 10.41
CA LEU A 260 -1.66 -17.18 11.57
C LEU A 260 -0.17 -17.35 11.26
N SER A 261 0.19 -17.98 10.13
CA SER A 261 1.57 -18.18 9.72
C SER A 261 1.71 -18.70 8.30
N PRO A 262 2.81 -18.39 7.57
CA PRO A 262 3.18 -19.10 6.36
C PRO A 262 3.63 -20.55 6.60
N ASP A 263 4.05 -20.91 7.82
CA ASP A 263 4.61 -22.23 8.16
C ASP A 263 3.59 -23.22 8.74
N GLY A 264 2.46 -22.74 9.25
CA GLY A 264 1.58 -23.57 10.08
C GLY A 264 2.18 -23.84 11.45
N ASP A 265 2.23 -25.12 11.83
CA ASP A 265 2.77 -25.61 13.09
C ASP A 265 4.10 -26.36 12.91
N GLY A 266 4.78 -26.19 11.77
CA GLY A 266 6.06 -26.86 11.50
C GLY A 266 7.12 -26.51 12.55
N PRO A 267 7.87 -27.49 13.09
CA PRO A 267 8.69 -27.28 14.29
C PRO A 267 9.84 -26.27 14.13
N ASP A 268 10.30 -26.03 12.90
CA ASP A 268 11.49 -25.22 12.61
C ASP A 268 11.18 -23.86 11.97
N TYR A 269 9.90 -23.55 11.68
CA TYR A 269 9.49 -22.33 10.99
C TYR A 269 10.39 -22.00 9.76
N THR A 270 10.64 -23.03 8.95
CA THR A 270 11.62 -22.97 7.86
C THR A 270 11.28 -21.91 6.82
N VAL A 271 10.01 -21.64 6.55
CA VAL A 271 9.58 -20.58 5.63
C VAL A 271 9.92 -19.21 6.23
N HIS A 272 9.57 -18.96 7.50
CA HIS A 272 10.00 -17.75 8.20
C HIS A 272 11.51 -17.53 8.08
N LYS A 273 12.29 -18.53 8.47
CA LYS A 273 13.76 -18.45 8.41
C LYS A 273 14.24 -18.18 6.97
N THR A 274 13.64 -18.84 5.98
CA THR A 274 14.00 -18.69 4.57
C THR A 274 13.77 -17.27 4.06
N LEU A 275 12.65 -16.65 4.40
CA LEU A 275 12.29 -15.29 3.96
C LEU A 275 13.10 -14.24 4.75
N LEU A 276 13.08 -14.32 6.07
CA LEU A 276 13.69 -13.33 6.95
C LEU A 276 15.22 -13.27 6.81
N GLN A 277 15.91 -14.41 6.59
CA GLN A 277 17.37 -14.42 6.32
C GLN A 277 17.74 -13.72 5.01
N ALA A 278 16.81 -13.67 4.05
CA ALA A 278 16.99 -12.96 2.79
C ALA A 278 16.58 -11.48 2.87
N GLY A 279 16.18 -11.00 4.06
CA GLY A 279 15.67 -9.65 4.26
C GLY A 279 14.25 -9.43 3.75
N VAL A 280 13.53 -10.50 3.42
CA VAL A 280 12.11 -10.47 2.98
C VAL A 280 11.23 -10.53 4.21
N CYS A 281 10.45 -9.49 4.48
CA CYS A 281 9.54 -9.45 5.63
C CYS A 281 8.27 -10.30 5.40
N ILE A 282 7.56 -10.56 6.49
CA ILE A 282 6.32 -11.34 6.48
C ILE A 282 5.21 -10.49 7.08
N ILE A 283 4.00 -10.59 6.50
CA ILE A 283 2.77 -10.06 7.09
C ILE A 283 1.82 -11.24 7.32
N GLU A 284 1.46 -11.46 8.57
CA GLU A 284 0.49 -12.49 8.95
C GLU A 284 -0.90 -11.88 9.17
N ASN A 285 -1.92 -12.73 9.15
CA ASN A 285 -3.32 -12.36 9.42
C ASN A 285 -3.79 -11.19 8.52
N ILE A 286 -3.47 -11.18 7.23
CA ILE A 286 -4.02 -10.16 6.34
C ILE A 286 -5.52 -10.37 6.11
N LYS A 287 -6.30 -9.30 6.16
CA LYS A 287 -7.75 -9.33 5.92
C LYS A 287 -8.02 -9.22 4.42
N PHE A 288 -8.41 -10.33 3.81
CA PHE A 288 -8.71 -10.38 2.37
C PHE A 288 -10.17 -10.04 2.04
N TYR A 289 -10.39 -9.42 0.87
CA TYR A 289 -11.69 -9.23 0.24
C TYR A 289 -11.62 -9.70 -1.21
N SER A 290 -12.63 -10.43 -1.68
CA SER A 290 -12.68 -11.02 -3.03
C SER A 290 -12.56 -10.03 -4.20
N GLN A 291 -12.69 -8.73 -3.94
CA GLN A 291 -12.60 -7.66 -4.95
C GLN A 291 -11.16 -7.16 -5.19
N ALA A 292 -10.17 -7.64 -4.43
CA ALA A 292 -8.77 -7.20 -4.48
C ALA A 292 -7.96 -7.92 -5.59
N CYS A 293 -8.46 -7.99 -6.82
CA CYS A 293 -7.80 -8.68 -7.94
C CYS A 293 -7.52 -7.69 -9.09
N GLY A 294 -6.30 -7.67 -9.63
CA GLY A 294 -5.94 -6.78 -10.75
C GLY A 294 -4.45 -6.45 -10.84
N TYR A 295 -4.07 -5.69 -11.88
CA TYR A 295 -2.70 -5.21 -12.12
C TYR A 295 -2.56 -3.74 -11.67
N GLY A 296 -1.33 -3.28 -11.47
CA GLY A 296 -1.06 -1.87 -11.11
C GLY A 296 -1.43 -1.53 -9.66
N ASN A 297 -1.73 -2.53 -8.84
CA ASN A 297 -2.03 -2.35 -7.44
C ASN A 297 -0.76 -2.04 -6.64
N MET A 298 -0.88 -1.09 -5.72
CA MET A 298 0.16 -0.76 -4.75
C MET A 298 -0.28 -1.23 -3.37
N LEU A 299 0.63 -1.83 -2.61
CA LEU A 299 0.43 -2.10 -1.19
C LEU A 299 1.19 -1.07 -0.38
N HIS A 300 0.50 -0.39 0.53
CA HIS A 300 1.10 0.46 1.54
C HIS A 300 1.05 -0.25 2.89
N VAL A 301 2.22 -0.45 3.48
CA VAL A 301 2.42 -1.16 4.74
C VAL A 301 3.06 -0.21 5.75
N ALA A 302 2.36 0.10 6.83
CA ALA A 302 2.79 1.07 7.84
C ALA A 302 2.80 0.46 9.25
N PRO A 303 3.93 -0.16 9.68
CA PRO A 303 4.07 -0.68 11.04
C PRO A 303 4.27 0.46 12.04
N LEU A 304 4.08 0.18 13.33
CA LEU A 304 4.57 1.07 14.38
C LEU A 304 6.11 1.07 14.35
N ILE A 305 6.72 2.24 14.50
CA ILE A 305 8.18 2.38 14.53
C ILE A 305 8.63 2.18 15.98
N ILE A 306 8.98 0.93 16.33
CA ILE A 306 9.40 0.55 17.68
C ILE A 306 10.85 0.05 17.62
N GLU A 307 11.75 0.73 18.32
CA GLU A 307 13.17 0.38 18.38
C GLU A 307 13.37 -0.97 19.07
N GLY A 308 14.16 -1.85 18.45
CA GLY A 308 14.46 -3.19 18.94
C GLY A 308 13.33 -4.20 18.81
N ALA A 309 12.14 -3.80 18.35
CA ALA A 309 11.02 -4.72 18.15
C ALA A 309 11.26 -5.61 16.93
N THR A 310 10.91 -6.89 17.05
CA THR A 310 11.00 -7.88 15.96
C THR A 310 9.71 -7.99 15.15
N GLU A 311 8.59 -7.68 15.78
CA GLU A 311 7.25 -7.73 15.20
C GLU A 311 6.56 -6.38 15.46
N SER A 312 5.57 -6.02 14.65
CA SER A 312 4.69 -4.89 14.96
C SER A 312 3.32 -5.08 14.31
N PRO A 313 2.21 -4.71 14.97
CA PRO A 313 0.95 -4.54 14.27
C PRO A 313 1.12 -3.54 13.13
N VAL A 314 0.39 -3.74 12.04
CA VAL A 314 0.58 -2.98 10.80
C VAL A 314 -0.74 -2.57 10.18
N HIS A 315 -0.79 -1.32 9.71
CA HIS A 315 -1.88 -0.87 8.85
C HIS A 315 -1.53 -1.14 7.39
N VAL A 316 -2.27 -2.04 6.76
CA VAL A 316 -2.09 -2.44 5.36
C VAL A 316 -3.22 -1.84 4.54
N THR A 317 -2.86 -1.06 3.52
CA THR A 317 -3.82 -0.50 2.55
C THR A 317 -3.45 -0.95 1.15
N LEU A 318 -4.40 -1.58 0.47
CA LEU A 318 -4.34 -1.79 -0.97
C LEU A 318 -4.85 -0.55 -1.69
N VAL A 319 -4.06 -0.03 -2.62
CA VAL A 319 -4.42 1.08 -3.50
C VAL A 319 -4.57 0.52 -4.91
N MET A 320 -5.81 0.47 -5.39
CA MET A 320 -6.16 -0.05 -6.71
C MET A 320 -6.41 1.10 -7.66
N GLN A 321 -5.76 1.09 -8.81
CA GLN A 321 -6.04 2.05 -9.87
C GLN A 321 -7.30 1.62 -10.64
N GLU A 322 -8.27 2.53 -10.75
CA GLU A 322 -9.44 2.40 -11.62
C GLU A 322 -9.09 2.53 -13.11
#